data_AF-A0A095AV51-F1
#
_entry.id   AF-A0A095AV51-F1
#
_cell.length_a   1.000
_cell.length_b   1.000
_cell.length_c   1.000
_cell.angle_alpha   90.00
_cell.angle_beta   90.00
_cell.angle_gamma   90.00
#
_symmetry.space_group_name_H-M   'P 1'
#
loop_
_entity.id
_entity.type
_entity.pdbx_description
1 polymer ?
#
loop_
_entity_poly.entity_id
_entity_poly.type
_entity_poly.pdbx_seq_one_letter_code
_entity_poly.pdbx_strand_id
1 'polypeptide(L)'
;MTSAVLDASAVLALVRDEPGGDKVIEHVGRAAISAVNLHEVVKELLISGLEEPMIRELLGELRLDVRPHDLEAAYAAAALHKQTKEFGRGLGDRSCLALALSLGVPAFTTDSEWRKVKVKGLKIEHLR
;
A
#
# COMPACT_ATOMS: atom_id res chain seq x y z
N MET A 1 -12.94 -12.03 -1.64
CA MET A 1 -12.38 -11.62 -0.32
C MET A 1 -11.00 -11.04 -0.52
N THR A 2 -10.72 -9.91 0.12
CA THR A 2 -9.41 -9.23 0.07
C THR A 2 -8.33 -10.09 0.72
N SER A 3 -7.17 -10.24 0.08
CA SER A 3 -6.06 -11.08 0.56
C SER A 3 -4.88 -10.29 1.12
N ALA A 4 -4.73 -9.02 0.73
CA ALA A 4 -3.65 -8.15 1.19
C ALA A 4 -4.03 -6.67 1.02
N VAL A 5 -3.34 -5.80 1.75
CA VAL A 5 -3.32 -4.36 1.50
C VAL A 5 -1.96 -4.00 0.91
N LEU A 6 -1.94 -3.29 -0.21
CA LEU A 6 -0.71 -2.90 -0.90
C LEU A 6 -0.28 -1.51 -0.46
N ASP A 7 0.99 -1.40 -0.08
CA ASP A 7 1.70 -0.13 -0.02
C ASP A 7 2.01 0.38 -1.45
N ALA A 8 2.24 1.68 -1.60
CA ALA A 8 2.57 2.30 -2.87
C ALA A 8 3.83 1.69 -3.50
N SER A 9 4.83 1.40 -2.67
CA SER A 9 6.08 0.80 -3.14
C SER A 9 5.88 -0.59 -3.78
N ALA A 10 4.94 -1.40 -3.25
CA ALA A 10 4.61 -2.70 -3.82
C ALA A 10 3.92 -2.58 -5.19
N VAL A 11 2.97 -1.63 -5.34
CA VAL A 11 2.30 -1.39 -6.63
C VAL A 11 3.28 -0.86 -7.66
N LEU A 12 4.16 0.07 -7.27
CA LEU A 12 5.19 0.62 -8.16
C LEU A 12 6.18 -0.45 -8.61
N ALA A 13 6.57 -1.37 -7.71
CA ALA A 13 7.43 -2.48 -8.07
C ALA A 13 6.80 -3.39 -9.12
N LEU A 14 5.51 -3.67 -9.03
CA LEU A 14 4.78 -4.39 -10.08
C LEU A 14 4.77 -3.61 -11.40
N VAL A 15 4.32 -2.36 -11.38
CA VAL A 15 4.19 -1.53 -12.58
C VAL A 15 5.53 -1.35 -13.32
N ARG A 16 6.62 -1.27 -12.58
CA ARG A 16 7.97 -1.04 -13.12
C ARG A 16 8.75 -2.33 -13.41
N ASP A 17 8.12 -3.50 -13.24
CA ASP A 17 8.78 -4.81 -13.37
C ASP A 17 10.04 -4.92 -12.48
N GLU A 18 9.96 -4.40 -11.25
CA GLU A 18 11.02 -4.45 -10.26
C GLU A 18 10.86 -5.67 -9.33
N PRO A 19 11.95 -6.12 -8.67
CA PRO A 19 11.89 -7.22 -7.70
C PRO A 19 10.80 -7.02 -6.64
N GLY A 20 10.00 -8.08 -6.42
CA GLY A 20 8.85 -8.10 -5.52
C GLY A 20 7.51 -7.84 -6.21
N GLY A 21 7.51 -7.32 -7.45
CA GLY A 21 6.30 -7.09 -8.24
C GLY A 21 5.58 -8.39 -8.64
N ASP A 22 6.35 -9.44 -8.93
CA ASP A 22 5.85 -10.80 -9.21
C ASP A 22 4.92 -11.34 -8.12
N LYS A 23 5.24 -11.09 -6.85
CA LYS A 23 4.41 -11.48 -5.71
C LYS A 23 3.11 -10.69 -5.61
N VAL A 24 3.07 -9.46 -6.13
CA VAL A 24 1.84 -8.64 -6.16
C VAL A 24 0.86 -9.16 -7.21
N ILE A 25 1.36 -9.70 -8.33
CA ILE A 25 0.53 -10.26 -9.42
C ILE A 25 -0.42 -11.34 -8.88
N GLU A 26 0.04 -12.17 -7.94
CA GLU A 26 -0.75 -13.24 -7.32
C GLU A 26 -2.01 -12.72 -6.58
N HIS A 27 -2.06 -11.43 -6.27
CA HIS A 27 -3.15 -10.78 -5.53
C HIS A 27 -4.00 -9.81 -6.38
N VAL A 28 -3.75 -9.71 -7.68
CA VAL A 28 -4.55 -8.88 -8.59
C VAL A 28 -6.04 -9.24 -8.50
N GLY A 29 -6.90 -8.22 -8.45
CA GLY A 29 -8.35 -8.36 -8.23
C GLY A 29 -8.76 -8.84 -6.84
N ARG A 30 -7.80 -9.04 -5.93
CA ARG A 30 -8.04 -9.46 -4.53
C ARG A 30 -7.27 -8.61 -3.52
N ALA A 31 -6.59 -7.57 -3.97
CA ALA A 31 -5.84 -6.67 -3.11
C ALA A 31 -6.61 -5.37 -2.88
N ALA A 32 -6.46 -4.80 -1.68
CA ALA A 32 -6.95 -3.46 -1.35
C ALA A 32 -5.80 -2.46 -1.33
N ILE A 33 -6.12 -1.19 -1.49
CA ILE A 33 -5.19 -0.07 -1.35
C ILE A 33 -5.91 1.12 -0.71
N SER A 34 -5.23 1.84 0.18
CA SER A 34 -5.77 3.12 0.67
C SER A 34 -5.67 4.18 -0.43
N ALA A 35 -6.65 5.07 -0.52
CA ALA A 35 -6.63 6.20 -1.44
C ALA A 35 -5.36 7.08 -1.27
N VAL A 36 -4.78 7.13 -0.07
CA VAL A 36 -3.50 7.81 0.19
C VAL A 36 -2.34 7.14 -0.55
N ASN A 37 -2.24 5.82 -0.48
CA ASN A 37 -1.18 5.07 -1.17
C ASN A 37 -1.42 5.07 -2.68
N LEU A 38 -2.69 5.01 -3.13
CA LEU A 38 -3.02 5.18 -4.56
C LEU A 38 -2.56 6.55 -5.09
N HIS A 39 -2.77 7.62 -4.30
CA HIS A 39 -2.27 8.95 -4.66
C HIS A 39 -0.75 8.95 -4.81
N GLU A 40 0.00 8.33 -3.90
CA GLU A 40 1.46 8.20 -4.03
C GLU A 40 1.85 7.46 -5.33
N VAL A 41 1.20 6.34 -5.65
CA VAL A 41 1.43 5.60 -6.90
C VAL A 41 1.19 6.50 -8.12
N VAL A 42 0.02 7.14 -8.22
CA VAL A 42 -0.33 8.00 -9.36
C VAL A 42 0.67 9.14 -9.50
N LYS A 43 1.03 9.80 -8.39
CA LYS A 43 2.01 10.89 -8.37
C LYS A 43 3.39 10.43 -8.87
N GLU A 44 3.87 9.27 -8.42
CA GLU A 44 5.16 8.73 -8.87
C GLU A 44 5.16 8.34 -10.35
N LEU A 45 4.04 7.84 -10.88
CA LEU A 45 3.91 7.52 -12.31
C LEU A 45 3.85 8.78 -13.18
N LEU A 46 3.15 9.83 -12.73
CA LEU A 46 3.17 11.15 -13.38
C LEU A 46 4.59 11.73 -13.42
N ILE A 47 5.33 11.66 -12.30
CA ILE A 47 6.75 12.11 -12.24
C ILE A 47 7.63 11.30 -13.21
N SER A 48 7.29 10.03 -13.43
CA SER A 48 8.01 9.14 -14.37
C SER A 48 7.66 9.42 -15.84
N GLY A 49 6.76 10.37 -16.13
CA GLY A 49 6.40 10.80 -17.48
C GLY A 49 5.21 10.07 -18.10
N LEU A 50 4.44 9.29 -17.33
CA LEU A 50 3.20 8.68 -17.82
C LEU A 50 2.07 9.71 -17.79
N GLU A 51 1.21 9.66 -18.80
CA GLU A 51 0.01 10.49 -18.88
C GLU A 51 -1.14 9.90 -18.07
N GLU A 52 -2.00 10.75 -17.51
CA GLU A 52 -3.08 10.36 -16.60
C GLU A 52 -4.03 9.28 -17.17
N PRO A 53 -4.47 9.34 -18.44
CA PRO A 53 -5.32 8.29 -19.01
C PRO A 53 -4.63 6.92 -19.04
N MET A 54 -3.33 6.87 -19.33
CA MET A 54 -2.56 5.64 -19.36
C MET A 54 -2.35 5.09 -17.94
N ILE A 55 -2.16 5.97 -16.95
CA ILE A 55 -2.11 5.57 -15.54
C ILE A 55 -3.44 4.95 -15.10
N ARG A 56 -4.58 5.52 -15.49
CA ARG A 56 -5.90 4.96 -15.18
C ARG A 56 -6.12 3.59 -15.80
N GLU A 57 -5.72 3.41 -17.05
CA GLU A 57 -5.80 2.13 -17.74
C GLU A 57 -4.97 1.07 -17.00
N LEU A 58 -3.69 1.35 -16.79
CA LEU A 58 -2.75 0.46 -16.11
C LEU A 58 -3.20 0.07 -14.69
N LEU A 59 -3.57 1.04 -13.86
CA LEU A 59 -4.04 0.76 -12.49
C LEU A 59 -5.43 0.11 -12.48
N GLY A 60 -6.23 0.33 -13.51
CA GLY A 60 -7.53 -0.32 -13.69
C GLY A 60 -7.42 -1.83 -13.90
N GLU A 61 -6.38 -2.29 -14.59
CA GLU A 61 -6.12 -3.72 -14.80
C GLU A 61 -5.84 -4.47 -13.49
N LEU A 62 -5.24 -3.79 -12.51
CA LEU A 62 -4.95 -4.36 -11.19
C LEU A 62 -6.22 -4.65 -10.37
N ARG A 63 -7.35 -4.02 -10.71
CA ARG A 63 -8.66 -4.17 -10.05
C ARG A 63 -8.56 -4.04 -8.53
N LEU A 64 -7.78 -3.06 -8.07
CA LEU A 64 -7.58 -2.82 -6.63
C LEU A 64 -8.87 -2.36 -5.98
N ASP A 65 -9.16 -2.91 -4.80
CA ASP A 65 -10.21 -2.42 -3.91
C ASP A 65 -9.72 -1.15 -3.22
N VAL A 66 -10.01 0.01 -3.83
CA VAL A 66 -9.59 1.31 -3.32
C VAL A 66 -10.45 1.72 -2.13
N ARG A 67 -9.82 1.85 -0.96
CA ARG A 67 -10.48 2.22 0.29
C ARG A 67 -10.29 3.72 0.59
N PRO A 68 -11.36 4.47 0.90
CA PRO A 68 -11.25 5.89 1.20
C PRO A 68 -10.45 6.12 2.49
N HIS A 69 -9.81 7.29 2.57
CA HIS A 69 -9.18 7.77 3.80
C HIS A 69 -10.13 8.78 4.47
N ASP A 70 -11.17 8.25 5.10
CA ASP A 70 -12.19 9.01 5.81
C ASP A 70 -11.76 9.37 7.24
N LEU A 71 -12.71 9.89 8.03
CA LEU A 71 -12.47 10.29 9.42
C LEU A 71 -11.89 9.14 10.26
N GLU A 72 -12.50 7.96 10.20
CA GLU A 72 -12.08 6.80 11.00
C GLU A 72 -10.72 6.29 10.54
N ALA A 73 -10.48 6.24 9.23
CA ALA A 73 -9.18 5.88 8.68
C ALA A 73 -8.07 6.84 9.13
N ALA A 74 -8.35 8.14 9.20
CA ALA A 74 -7.40 9.15 9.66
C ALA A 74 -7.02 8.95 11.14
N TYR A 75 -8.00 8.75 12.03
CA TYR A 75 -7.72 8.48 13.45
C TYR A 75 -7.00 7.13 13.65
N ALA A 76 -7.40 6.08 12.94
CA ALA A 76 -6.78 4.77 13.02
C ALA A 76 -5.31 4.81 12.57
N ALA A 77 -5.02 5.49 11.45
CA ALA A 77 -3.65 5.71 10.97
C ALA A 77 -2.82 6.51 11.97
N ALA A 78 -3.35 7.62 12.49
CA ALA A 78 -2.66 8.46 13.47
C ALA A 78 -2.36 7.71 14.78
N ALA A 79 -3.24 6.80 15.22
CA ALA A 79 -3.05 6.02 16.44
C ALA A 79 -1.82 5.10 16.40
N LEU A 80 -1.31 4.74 15.20
CA LEU A 80 -0.09 3.97 15.01
C LEU A 80 1.20 4.77 15.23
N HIS A 81 1.12 6.07 15.54
CA HIS A 81 2.26 6.97 15.64
C HIS A 81 3.36 6.45 16.58
N LYS A 82 3.02 5.92 17.75
CA LYS A 82 4.02 5.44 18.73
C LYS A 82 4.81 4.24 18.21
N GLN A 83 4.16 3.32 17.51
CA GLN A 83 4.74 2.09 16.97
C GLN A 83 5.54 2.36 15.69
N THR A 84 5.24 3.45 15.00
CA THR A 84 5.81 3.82 13.70
C THR A 84 6.64 5.10 13.76
N LYS A 85 7.12 5.48 14.95
CA LYS A 85 7.91 6.70 15.15
C LYS A 85 9.26 6.64 14.43
N GLU A 86 9.84 5.44 14.35
CA GLU A 86 11.17 5.18 13.79
C GLU A 86 11.09 4.62 12.36
N PHE A 87 10.13 3.73 12.09
CA PHE A 87 9.93 3.07 10.80
C PHE A 87 8.45 3.13 10.41
N GLY A 88 8.10 3.26 9.13
CA GLY A 88 6.70 3.39 8.69
C GLY A 88 6.04 4.71 9.10
N ARG A 89 6.84 5.79 9.16
CA ARG A 89 6.43 7.09 9.73
C ARG A 89 5.58 7.95 8.79
N GLY A 90 5.55 7.62 7.50
CA GLY A 90 4.84 8.37 6.47
C GLY A 90 3.32 8.32 6.61
N LEU A 91 2.64 9.26 5.97
CA LEU A 91 1.17 9.25 5.91
C LEU A 91 0.68 8.03 5.13
N GLY A 92 1.31 7.71 3.99
CA GLY A 92 1.05 6.49 3.21
C GLY A 92 1.29 5.23 4.04
N ASP A 93 2.41 5.16 4.76
CA ASP A 93 2.74 4.01 5.59
C ASP A 93 1.66 3.72 6.64
N ARG A 94 1.32 4.72 7.46
CA ARG A 94 0.31 4.55 8.51
C ARG A 94 -1.07 4.26 7.94
N SER A 95 -1.40 4.83 6.79
CA SER A 95 -2.68 4.57 6.11
C SER A 95 -2.78 3.12 5.64
N CYS A 96 -1.72 2.58 5.03
CA CYS A 96 -1.65 1.19 4.61
C CYS A 96 -1.68 0.23 5.81
N LEU A 97 -0.85 0.48 6.83
CA LEU A 97 -0.77 -0.35 8.04
C LEU A 97 -2.11 -0.38 8.80
N ALA A 98 -2.78 0.77 8.94
CA ALA A 98 -4.09 0.85 9.60
C ALA A 98 -5.19 0.17 8.79
N LEU A 99 -5.17 0.29 7.46
CA LEU A 99 -6.13 -0.42 6.62
C LEU A 99 -5.94 -1.94 6.71
N ALA A 100 -4.69 -2.41 6.71
CA ALA A 100 -4.37 -3.83 6.86
C ALA A 100 -4.86 -4.39 8.21
N LEU A 101 -4.65 -3.65 9.30
CA LEU A 101 -5.20 -3.97 10.62
C LEU A 101 -6.72 -4.05 10.62
N SER A 102 -7.39 -3.05 10.04
CA SER A 102 -8.86 -2.97 9.98
C SER A 102 -9.47 -4.16 9.22
N LEU A 103 -8.83 -4.54 8.10
CA LEU A 103 -9.28 -5.66 7.26
C LEU A 103 -8.81 -7.03 7.77
N GLY A 104 -7.90 -7.09 8.74
CA GLY A 104 -7.34 -8.35 9.26
C GLY A 104 -6.50 -9.13 8.23
N VAL A 105 -5.86 -8.42 7.30
CA VAL A 105 -5.05 -9.01 6.21
C VAL A 105 -3.61 -8.46 6.25
N PRO A 106 -2.62 -9.12 5.64
CA PRO A 106 -1.26 -8.61 5.62
C PRO A 106 -1.11 -7.30 4.82
N ALA A 107 -0.20 -6.45 5.28
CA ALA A 107 0.31 -5.31 4.51
C ALA A 107 1.53 -5.74 3.69
N PHE A 108 1.53 -5.43 2.39
CA PHE A 108 2.58 -5.79 1.44
C PHE A 108 3.37 -4.55 1.06
N THR A 109 4.69 -4.62 1.13
CA THR A 109 5.58 -3.49 0.84
C THR A 109 6.91 -3.96 0.26
N THR A 110 7.61 -3.08 -0.47
CA THR A 110 9.03 -3.26 -0.82
C THR A 110 9.96 -2.38 0.02
N ASP A 111 9.44 -1.68 1.03
CA ASP A 111 10.24 -0.90 1.98
C ASP A 111 10.82 -1.78 3.09
N SER A 112 12.15 -1.95 3.07
CA SER A 112 12.89 -2.76 4.02
C SER A 112 12.79 -2.26 5.47
N GLU A 113 12.50 -0.96 5.69
CA GLU A 113 12.35 -0.39 7.02
C GLU A 113 11.15 -0.99 7.77
N TRP A 114 10.10 -1.38 7.04
CA TRP A 114 8.88 -1.93 7.63
C TRP A 114 9.08 -3.30 8.30
N ARG A 115 10.16 -4.03 7.98
CA ARG A 115 10.53 -5.28 8.68
C ARG A 115 10.71 -5.05 10.19
N LYS A 116 11.01 -3.82 10.60
CA LYS A 116 11.24 -3.41 11.99
C LYS A 116 9.99 -2.88 12.68
N VAL A 117 8.89 -2.64 11.96
CA VAL A 117 7.62 -2.19 12.55
C VAL A 117 7.00 -3.31 13.39
N LYS A 118 6.56 -2.97 14.60
CA LYS A 118 5.92 -3.90 15.54
C LYS A 118 4.58 -3.36 16.00
N VAL A 119 3.50 -3.88 15.41
CA VAL A 119 2.12 -3.58 15.79
C VAL A 119 1.37 -4.88 16.06
N LYS A 120 0.70 -4.99 17.21
CA LYS A 120 -0.07 -6.18 17.57
C LYS A 120 -1.20 -6.40 16.57
N GLY A 121 -1.33 -7.62 16.05
CA GLY A 121 -2.37 -8.00 15.09
C GLY A 121 -2.06 -7.64 13.64
N LEU A 122 -0.93 -6.97 13.36
CA LEU A 122 -0.52 -6.62 12.02
C LEU A 122 0.52 -7.61 11.49
N LYS A 123 0.23 -8.18 10.32
CA LYS A 123 1.19 -8.95 9.54
C LYS A 123 1.75 -8.05 8.44
N ILE A 124 3.08 -8.00 8.33
CA ILE A 124 3.78 -7.26 7.28
C ILE A 124 4.58 -8.25 6.46
N GLU A 125 4.40 -8.22 5.14
CA GLU A 125 5.16 -9.01 4.18
C GLU A 125 6.02 -8.07 3.33
N HIS A 126 7.33 -8.23 3.43
CA HIS A 126 8.27 -7.53 2.58
C HIS A 126 8.56 -8.37 1.34
N LEU A 127 8.35 -7.79 0.17
CA LEU A 127 8.32 -8.54 -1.08
C LEU A 127 9.71 -8.78 -1.70
N ARG A 128 10.74 -8.05 -1.24
CA ARG A 128 12.14 -8.24 -1.65
C ARG A 128 12.96 -9.08 -0.67
#